data_AF-A0A8R2AL06-F1
#
_entry.id   AF-A0A8R2AL06-F1
#
_cell.length_a   1.000
_cell.length_b   1.000
_cell.length_c   1.000
_cell.angle_alpha   90.00
_cell.angle_beta   90.00
_cell.angle_gamma   90.00
#
_symmetry.space_group_name_H-M   'P 1'
#
loop_
_entity.id
_entity.type
_entity.pdbx_description
1 polymer ?
#
loop_
_entity_poly.entity_id
_entity_poly.type
_entity_poly.pdbx_seq_one_letter_code
_entity_poly.pdbx_strand_id
1 'polypeptide(L)'
;MSAMSEETERHGEAACEGSTGGGDTNSIRVLLTPQQLDAASADALRSAWKSQDSYIDHLEKLNKQLEGGLEKAKEIEDKIKQQYAESQHREKVLVRRLAAKEQEIQDYVSQITELKSSHASLNGRSTLLDPAVNVLILRLKQELTSTKARLEETQNELSAWKFTPDSNTGKKLMAKCRLLHQENEDLGRMTSSGRIAKLEGDLALQKSFSEEVKKSQSELDEFLQELDEDVEGMQSTVFFLQQELRASHATVNGNRPSPADKRTYSGSECSDTPVGKRRRGSVLSLEYNEEEEPLTVANGDAE
;
A
#
# COMPACT_ATOMS: atom_id res chain seq x y z
N MET A 1 -3.29 -24.28 -23.10
CA MET A 1 -4.39 -25.23 -23.37
C MET A 1 -4.95 -25.72 -22.04
N SER A 2 -6.01 -25.09 -21.57
CA SER A 2 -6.99 -25.67 -20.65
C SER A 2 -8.20 -24.75 -20.71
N ALA A 3 -9.18 -25.17 -21.48
CA ALA A 3 -10.48 -24.53 -21.59
C ALA A 3 -11.24 -24.80 -20.29
N MET A 4 -11.72 -23.75 -19.63
CA MET A 4 -12.80 -23.89 -18.65
C MET A 4 -14.02 -23.18 -19.23
N SER A 5 -14.97 -24.02 -19.60
CA SER A 5 -16.28 -23.70 -20.14
C SER A 5 -17.09 -22.92 -19.11
N GLU A 6 -17.54 -21.73 -19.46
CA GLU A 6 -18.63 -21.05 -18.77
C GLU A 6 -19.96 -21.60 -19.30
N GLU A 7 -20.49 -22.63 -18.62
CA GLU A 7 -21.89 -23.01 -18.75
C GLU A 7 -22.74 -22.06 -17.90
N THR A 8 -23.32 -21.05 -18.55
CA THR A 8 -24.34 -20.20 -17.95
C THR A 8 -25.66 -20.99 -17.94
N GLU A 9 -25.92 -21.69 -16.84
CA GLU A 9 -27.16 -22.42 -16.63
C GLU A 9 -28.34 -21.44 -16.49
N ARG A 10 -29.16 -21.41 -17.54
CA ARG A 10 -30.47 -20.80 -17.58
C ARG A 10 -31.38 -21.46 -16.54
N HIS A 11 -31.80 -20.71 -15.53
CA HIS A 11 -33.10 -20.94 -14.88
C HIS A 11 -34.03 -19.89 -15.50
N GLY A 12 -34.96 -20.22 -16.39
CA GLY A 12 -35.99 -21.24 -16.20
C GLY A 12 -37.25 -20.56 -15.66
N GLU A 13 -37.77 -19.58 -16.39
CA GLU A 13 -39.15 -19.09 -16.19
C GLU A 13 -40.10 -20.23 -16.52
N ALA A 14 -40.44 -21.01 -15.50
CA ALA A 14 -41.50 -22.01 -15.57
C ALA A 14 -42.84 -21.28 -15.55
N ALA A 15 -43.43 -21.17 -16.73
CA ALA A 15 -44.84 -20.89 -16.94
C ALA A 15 -45.69 -21.72 -15.96
N CYS A 16 -46.45 -21.04 -15.12
CA CYS A 16 -47.55 -21.64 -14.38
C CYS A 16 -48.84 -21.37 -15.17
N GLU A 17 -49.03 -22.13 -16.24
CA GLU A 17 -50.37 -22.39 -16.76
C GLU A 17 -51.04 -23.47 -15.90
N GLY A 18 -52.30 -23.22 -15.52
CA GLY A 18 -53.25 -24.27 -15.17
C GLY A 18 -53.72 -24.30 -13.72
N SER A 19 -54.81 -23.59 -13.44
CA SER A 19 -56.06 -24.31 -13.17
C SER A 19 -57.27 -23.40 -13.41
N THR A 20 -58.02 -23.76 -14.43
CA THR A 20 -59.36 -23.30 -14.76
C THR A 20 -60.37 -23.82 -13.75
N GLY A 21 -61.41 -23.02 -13.47
CA GLY A 21 -62.74 -23.57 -13.19
C GLY A 21 -63.37 -23.15 -11.86
N GLY A 22 -64.49 -22.45 -11.97
CA GLY A 22 -65.49 -22.32 -10.91
C GLY A 22 -66.09 -20.94 -10.89
N GLY A 23 -67.22 -20.76 -11.59
CA GLY A 23 -67.85 -19.47 -11.86
C GLY A 23 -67.99 -18.57 -10.64
N ASP A 24 -67.39 -17.38 -10.73
CA ASP A 24 -67.73 -16.24 -9.90
C ASP A 24 -69.18 -15.84 -10.21
N THR A 25 -70.13 -16.43 -9.49
CA THR A 25 -71.34 -15.70 -9.16
C THR A 25 -70.86 -14.48 -8.39
N ASN A 26 -70.85 -13.33 -9.08
CA ASN A 26 -70.39 -12.04 -8.58
C ASN A 26 -71.04 -11.81 -7.22
N SER A 27 -70.34 -12.19 -6.14
CA SER A 27 -70.87 -12.16 -4.79
C SER A 27 -70.73 -10.71 -4.38
N ILE A 28 -71.83 -9.98 -4.46
CA ILE A 28 -71.84 -8.54 -4.27
C ILE A 28 -72.36 -8.27 -2.86
N ARG A 29 -71.65 -7.39 -2.16
CA ARG A 29 -72.06 -6.90 -0.85
C ARG A 29 -73.48 -6.34 -0.93
N VAL A 30 -74.37 -6.84 -0.07
CA VAL A 30 -75.72 -6.32 0.02
C VAL A 30 -75.71 -5.01 0.79
N LEU A 31 -76.29 -3.96 0.20
CA LEU A 31 -76.47 -2.65 0.81
C LEU A 31 -77.95 -2.27 0.77
N LEU A 32 -78.60 -2.23 1.93
CA LEU A 32 -80.00 -1.83 2.08
C LEU A 32 -80.05 -0.50 2.84
N THR A 33 -80.82 0.46 2.34
CA THR A 33 -81.09 1.71 3.08
C THR A 33 -82.13 1.46 4.19
N PRO A 34 -82.20 2.29 5.25
CA PRO A 34 -83.16 2.12 6.34
C PRO A 34 -84.62 2.06 5.85
N GLN A 35 -84.99 2.90 4.88
CA GLN A 35 -86.33 2.91 4.29
C GLN A 35 -86.65 1.62 3.51
N GLN A 36 -85.65 1.03 2.84
CA GLN A 36 -85.81 -0.24 2.13
C GLN A 36 -85.88 -1.43 3.09
N LEU A 37 -85.27 -1.32 4.27
CA LEU A 37 -85.31 -2.33 5.31
C LEU A 37 -86.71 -2.38 5.96
N ASP A 38 -87.30 -1.23 6.25
CA ASP A 38 -88.64 -1.12 6.86
C ASP A 38 -89.77 -1.52 5.89
N ALA A 39 -89.56 -1.32 4.58
CA ALA A 39 -90.52 -1.67 3.53
C ALA A 39 -90.34 -3.09 2.96
N ALA A 40 -89.30 -3.82 3.36
CA ALA A 40 -89.00 -5.14 2.80
C ALA A 40 -89.91 -6.25 3.36
N SER A 41 -90.29 -7.20 2.51
CA SER A 41 -90.95 -8.43 2.95
C SER A 41 -89.95 -9.36 3.65
N ALA A 42 -90.46 -10.24 4.52
CA ALA A 42 -89.64 -11.23 5.21
C ALA A 42 -88.84 -12.13 4.24
N ASP A 43 -89.40 -12.45 3.07
CA ASP A 43 -88.73 -13.26 2.05
C ASP A 43 -87.63 -12.48 1.29
N ALA A 44 -87.81 -11.17 1.11
CA ALA A 44 -86.77 -10.30 0.54
C ALA A 44 -85.57 -10.18 1.49
N LEU A 45 -85.82 -10.02 2.79
CA LEU A 45 -84.77 -10.00 3.82
C LEU A 45 -84.03 -11.34 3.92
N ARG A 46 -84.74 -12.47 3.85
CA ARG A 46 -84.12 -13.81 3.82
C ARG A 46 -83.24 -14.01 2.60
N SER A 47 -83.65 -13.51 1.44
CA SER A 47 -82.87 -13.59 0.21
C SER A 47 -81.63 -12.71 0.27
N ALA A 48 -81.78 -11.46 0.76
CA ALA A 48 -80.68 -10.54 1.01
C ALA A 48 -79.65 -11.10 2.01
N TRP A 49 -80.13 -11.74 3.09
CA TRP A 49 -79.25 -12.38 4.07
C TRP A 49 -78.45 -13.53 3.46
N LYS A 50 -79.09 -14.43 2.70
CA LYS A 50 -78.39 -15.51 1.98
C LYS A 50 -77.34 -14.99 1.00
N SER A 51 -77.64 -13.91 0.27
CA SER A 51 -76.67 -13.27 -0.63
C SER A 51 -75.50 -12.66 0.13
N GLN A 52 -75.75 -12.05 1.29
CA GLN A 52 -74.70 -11.50 2.14
C GLN A 52 -73.82 -12.59 2.76
N ASP A 53 -74.39 -13.71 3.22
CA ASP A 53 -73.62 -14.85 3.73
C ASP A 53 -72.73 -15.45 2.65
N SER A 54 -73.24 -15.62 1.42
CA SER A 54 -72.42 -16.08 0.29
C SER A 54 -71.26 -15.12 -0.03
N TYR A 55 -71.45 -13.81 0.18
CA TYR A 55 -70.37 -12.83 0.03
C TYR A 55 -69.34 -12.92 1.16
N ILE A 56 -69.78 -13.15 2.40
CA ILE A 56 -68.88 -13.38 3.54
C ILE A 56 -68.04 -14.64 3.31
N ASP A 57 -68.67 -15.76 2.91
CA ASP A 57 -67.96 -17.00 2.58
C ASP A 57 -66.90 -16.80 1.49
N HIS A 58 -67.21 -15.98 0.48
CA HIS A 58 -66.26 -15.64 -0.58
C HIS A 58 -65.09 -14.81 -0.04
N LEU A 59 -65.35 -13.79 0.78
CA LEU A 59 -64.32 -12.97 1.41
C LEU A 59 -63.43 -13.78 2.35
N GLU A 60 -63.99 -14.71 3.13
CA GLU A 60 -63.23 -15.59 4.02
C GLU A 60 -62.31 -16.54 3.24
N LYS A 61 -62.81 -17.11 2.13
CA LYS A 61 -61.99 -17.92 1.21
C LYS A 61 -60.86 -17.11 0.59
N LEU A 62 -61.15 -15.90 0.10
CA LEU A 62 -60.16 -15.02 -0.49
C LEU A 62 -59.11 -14.59 0.55
N ASN A 63 -59.54 -14.22 1.76
CA ASN A 63 -58.63 -13.83 2.83
C ASN A 63 -57.71 -14.99 3.23
N LYS A 64 -58.25 -16.21 3.35
CA LYS A 64 -57.45 -17.42 3.61
C LYS A 64 -56.44 -17.71 2.48
N GLN A 65 -56.83 -17.47 1.23
CA GLN A 65 -55.90 -17.59 0.09
C GLN A 65 -54.79 -16.54 0.13
N LEU A 66 -55.13 -15.29 0.46
CA LEU A 66 -54.17 -14.20 0.60
C LEU A 66 -53.21 -14.43 1.77
N GLU A 67 -53.70 -14.89 2.91
CA GLU A 67 -52.88 -15.28 4.07
C GLU A 67 -51.91 -16.41 3.70
N GLY A 68 -52.38 -17.44 2.99
CA GLY A 68 -51.52 -18.52 2.51
C GLY A 68 -50.48 -18.06 1.47
N GLY A 69 -50.84 -17.09 0.61
CA GLY A 69 -49.91 -16.47 -0.33
C GLY A 69 -48.85 -15.62 0.36
N LEU A 70 -49.25 -14.86 1.38
CA LEU A 70 -48.35 -14.03 2.19
C LEU A 70 -47.35 -14.89 2.97
N GLU A 71 -47.78 -16.01 3.54
CA GLU A 71 -46.88 -16.91 4.28
C GLU A 71 -45.83 -17.53 3.35
N LYS A 72 -46.24 -18.00 2.17
CA LYS A 72 -45.30 -18.51 1.15
C LYS A 72 -44.33 -17.42 0.68
N ALA A 73 -44.80 -16.18 0.52
CA ALA A 73 -43.95 -15.07 0.13
C ALA A 73 -42.88 -14.78 1.19
N LYS A 74 -43.26 -14.81 2.48
CA LYS A 74 -42.31 -14.67 3.60
C LYS A 74 -41.30 -15.80 3.64
N GLU A 75 -41.73 -17.06 3.48
CA GLU A 75 -40.82 -18.20 3.43
C GLU A 75 -39.78 -18.08 2.30
N ILE A 76 -40.20 -17.58 1.13
CA ILE A 76 -39.29 -17.35 0.00
C ILE A 76 -38.35 -16.18 0.29
N GLU A 77 -38.87 -15.08 0.87
CA GLU A 77 -38.06 -13.92 1.26
C GLU A 77 -36.96 -14.33 2.25
N ASP A 78 -37.29 -15.12 3.27
CA ASP A 78 -36.33 -15.58 4.27
C ASP A 78 -35.28 -16.53 3.67
N LYS A 79 -35.68 -17.43 2.76
CA LYS A 79 -34.74 -18.28 2.00
C LYS A 79 -33.77 -17.44 1.17
N ILE A 80 -34.26 -16.41 0.48
CA ILE A 80 -33.41 -15.52 -0.33
C ILE A 80 -32.44 -14.74 0.57
N LYS A 81 -32.92 -14.21 1.71
CA LYS A 81 -32.05 -13.52 2.68
C LYS A 81 -30.95 -14.42 3.20
N GLN A 82 -31.27 -15.67 3.53
CA GLN A 82 -30.29 -16.65 4.00
C GLN A 82 -29.27 -16.98 2.90
N GLN A 83 -29.71 -17.27 1.68
CA GLN A 83 -28.81 -17.53 0.55
C GLN A 83 -27.91 -16.33 0.24
N TYR A 84 -28.44 -15.11 0.31
CA TYR A 84 -27.66 -13.90 0.13
C TYR A 84 -26.58 -13.74 1.20
N ALA A 85 -26.91 -13.98 2.47
CA ALA A 85 -25.95 -13.93 3.57
C ALA A 85 -24.84 -14.98 3.43
N GLU A 86 -25.19 -16.21 3.04
CA GLU A 86 -24.21 -17.27 2.76
C GLU A 86 -23.30 -16.91 1.57
N SER A 87 -23.88 -16.37 0.49
CA SER A 87 -23.13 -15.93 -0.68
C SER A 87 -22.13 -14.82 -0.33
N GLN A 88 -22.58 -13.81 0.42
CA GLN A 88 -21.72 -12.74 0.94
C GLN A 88 -20.60 -13.27 1.84
N HIS A 89 -20.87 -14.28 2.66
CA HIS A 89 -19.83 -14.92 3.48
C HIS A 89 -18.80 -15.65 2.61
N ARG A 90 -19.25 -16.43 1.60
CA ARG A 90 -18.37 -17.12 0.65
C ARG A 90 -17.49 -16.14 -0.12
N GLU A 91 -18.07 -15.04 -0.61
CA GLU A 91 -17.35 -13.97 -1.31
C GLU A 91 -16.24 -13.38 -0.42
N LYS A 92 -16.54 -13.03 0.84
CA LYS A 92 -15.56 -12.52 1.80
C LYS A 92 -14.41 -13.49 2.08
N VAL A 93 -14.65 -14.80 2.05
CA VAL A 93 -13.59 -15.82 2.19
C VAL A 93 -12.72 -15.85 0.93
N LEU A 94 -13.33 -15.83 -0.25
CA LEU A 94 -12.62 -15.85 -1.53
C LEU A 94 -11.73 -14.61 -1.69
N VAL A 95 -12.23 -13.42 -1.35
CA VAL A 95 -11.45 -12.17 -1.40
C VAL A 95 -10.22 -12.26 -0.51
N ARG A 96 -10.35 -12.74 0.73
CA ARG A 96 -9.19 -12.92 1.63
C ARG A 96 -8.18 -13.92 1.09
N ARG A 97 -8.65 -15.02 0.48
CA ARG A 97 -7.77 -16.02 -0.13
C ARG A 97 -7.05 -15.48 -1.37
N LEU A 98 -7.76 -14.67 -2.16
CA LEU A 98 -7.19 -14.00 -3.33
C LEU A 98 -6.12 -13.00 -2.90
N ALA A 99 -6.38 -12.17 -1.90
CA ALA A 99 -5.40 -11.24 -1.34
C ALA A 99 -4.15 -11.97 -0.79
N ALA A 100 -4.33 -13.12 -0.11
CA ALA A 100 -3.21 -13.94 0.34
C ALA A 100 -2.37 -14.47 -0.82
N LYS A 101 -3.01 -14.88 -1.93
CA LYS A 101 -2.31 -15.32 -3.14
C LYS A 101 -1.61 -14.18 -3.88
N GLU A 102 -2.21 -13.00 -3.91
CA GLU A 102 -1.55 -11.80 -4.45
C GLU A 102 -0.31 -11.42 -3.64
N GLN A 103 -0.37 -11.52 -2.30
CA GLN A 103 0.79 -11.31 -1.44
C GLN A 103 1.89 -12.35 -1.71
N GLU A 104 1.56 -13.64 -1.79
CA GLU A 104 2.54 -14.69 -2.15
C GLU A 104 3.23 -14.38 -3.49
N ILE A 105 2.47 -13.91 -4.49
CA ILE A 105 3.04 -13.51 -5.79
C ILE A 105 3.98 -12.31 -5.64
N GLN A 106 3.61 -11.29 -4.86
CA GLN A 106 4.48 -10.15 -4.58
C GLN A 106 5.78 -10.57 -3.87
N ASP A 107 5.70 -11.52 -2.93
CA ASP A 107 6.87 -12.07 -2.24
C ASP A 107 7.79 -12.82 -3.21
N TYR A 108 7.23 -13.61 -4.15
CA TYR A 108 8.01 -14.26 -5.21
C TYR A 108 8.65 -13.25 -6.16
N VAL A 109 7.93 -12.19 -6.55
CA VAL A 109 8.48 -11.11 -7.39
C VAL A 109 9.62 -10.40 -6.67
N SER A 110 9.49 -10.16 -5.36
CA SER A 110 10.53 -9.56 -4.53
C SER A 110 11.78 -10.45 -4.48
N GLN A 111 11.61 -11.75 -4.22
CA GLN A 111 12.72 -12.73 -4.25
C GLN A 111 13.40 -12.79 -5.62
N ILE A 112 12.63 -12.79 -6.72
CA ILE A 112 13.20 -12.77 -8.07
C ILE A 112 14.00 -11.49 -8.31
N THR A 113 13.49 -10.34 -7.85
CA THR A 113 14.16 -9.05 -8.00
C THR A 113 15.44 -9.00 -7.18
N GLU A 114 15.42 -9.51 -5.96
CA GLU A 114 16.60 -9.63 -5.10
C GLU A 114 17.64 -10.54 -5.76
N LEU A 115 17.27 -11.75 -6.17
CA LEU A 115 18.16 -12.68 -6.87
C LEU A 115 18.75 -12.06 -8.14
N LYS A 116 17.92 -11.37 -8.95
CA LYS A 116 18.41 -10.64 -10.14
C LYS A 116 19.38 -9.53 -9.78
N SER A 117 19.15 -8.80 -8.70
CA SER A 117 20.06 -7.74 -8.23
C SER A 117 21.38 -8.30 -7.69
N SER A 118 21.34 -9.40 -6.94
CA SER A 118 22.54 -10.13 -6.51
C SER A 118 23.31 -10.69 -7.71
N HIS A 119 22.61 -11.13 -8.74
CA HIS A 119 23.22 -11.58 -9.99
C HIS A 119 23.72 -10.43 -10.89
N ALA A 120 23.18 -9.21 -10.75
CA ALA A 120 23.62 -8.04 -11.50
C ALA A 120 25.00 -7.54 -11.04
N SER A 121 25.41 -7.82 -9.80
CA SER A 121 26.80 -7.64 -9.33
C SER A 121 27.80 -8.52 -10.09
N LEU A 122 27.34 -9.60 -10.73
CA LEU A 122 28.11 -10.46 -11.64
C LEU A 122 27.85 -10.06 -13.11
N ASN A 123 28.16 -8.81 -13.46
CA ASN A 123 28.36 -8.30 -14.83
C ASN A 123 27.80 -9.17 -15.97
N GLY A 124 26.49 -9.08 -16.22
CA GLY A 124 25.90 -9.24 -17.54
C GLY A 124 26.11 -10.58 -18.26
N ARG A 125 26.40 -11.69 -17.57
CA ARG A 125 26.42 -13.01 -18.21
C ARG A 125 25.23 -13.84 -17.74
N SER A 126 24.17 -13.77 -18.54
CA SER A 126 23.14 -14.80 -18.59
C SER A 126 23.80 -16.14 -18.89
N THR A 127 24.03 -16.96 -17.87
CA THR A 127 24.32 -18.37 -18.09
C THR A 127 23.46 -19.19 -17.14
N LEU A 128 22.48 -19.87 -17.74
CA LEU A 128 21.75 -21.04 -17.27
C LEU A 128 22.73 -22.21 -16.98
N LEU A 129 23.78 -21.96 -16.20
CA LEU A 129 24.68 -23.01 -15.77
C LEU A 129 24.25 -23.41 -14.37
N ASP A 130 23.96 -24.69 -14.23
CA ASP A 130 23.75 -25.34 -12.95
C ASP A 130 24.87 -24.93 -11.95
N PRO A 131 24.53 -24.59 -10.69
CA PRO A 131 25.51 -24.15 -9.71
C PRO A 131 26.73 -25.06 -9.55
N ALA A 132 26.57 -26.38 -9.68
CA ALA A 132 27.70 -27.31 -9.57
C ALA A 132 28.64 -27.20 -10.78
N VAL A 133 28.07 -27.05 -11.99
CA VAL A 133 28.84 -26.80 -13.22
C VAL A 133 29.61 -25.49 -13.14
N ASN A 134 29.01 -24.43 -12.59
CA ASN A 134 29.68 -23.14 -12.42
C ASN A 134 30.88 -23.25 -11.47
N VAL A 135 30.74 -23.93 -10.34
CA VAL A 135 31.86 -24.14 -9.39
C VAL A 135 33.00 -24.92 -10.05
N LEU A 136 32.69 -25.95 -10.84
CA LEU A 136 33.70 -26.71 -11.56
C LEU A 136 34.46 -25.84 -12.57
N ILE A 137 33.74 -25.03 -13.36
CA ILE A 137 34.35 -24.13 -14.34
C ILE A 137 35.22 -23.07 -13.65
N LEU A 138 34.77 -22.53 -12.51
CA LEU A 138 35.56 -21.58 -11.72
C LEU A 138 36.84 -22.22 -11.18
N ARG A 139 36.77 -23.46 -10.65
CA ARG A 139 37.95 -24.20 -10.22
C ARG A 139 38.91 -24.47 -11.38
N LEU A 140 38.40 -24.94 -12.52
CA LEU A 140 39.23 -25.17 -13.71
C LEU A 140 39.91 -23.89 -14.20
N LYS A 141 39.22 -22.75 -14.17
CA LYS A 141 39.82 -21.44 -14.47
C LYS A 141 40.91 -21.07 -13.49
N GLN A 142 40.70 -21.29 -12.20
CA GLN A 142 41.68 -21.00 -11.15
C GLN A 142 42.91 -21.92 -11.27
N GLU A 143 42.73 -23.19 -11.56
CA GLU A 143 43.82 -24.13 -11.81
C GLU A 143 44.59 -23.76 -13.09
N LEU A 144 43.89 -23.33 -14.14
CA LEU A 144 44.53 -22.87 -15.38
C LEU A 144 45.36 -21.59 -15.16
N THR A 145 44.86 -20.62 -14.39
CA THR A 145 45.63 -19.42 -14.07
C THR A 145 46.81 -19.74 -13.16
N SER A 146 46.63 -20.59 -12.15
CA SER A 146 47.73 -21.06 -11.27
C SER A 146 48.83 -21.78 -12.05
N THR A 147 48.46 -22.65 -13.00
CA THR A 147 49.44 -23.38 -13.82
C THR A 147 50.16 -22.46 -14.80
N LYS A 148 49.45 -21.49 -15.41
CA LYS A 148 50.09 -20.46 -16.24
C LYS A 148 51.06 -19.60 -15.44
N ALA A 149 50.70 -19.19 -14.22
CA ALA A 149 51.58 -18.41 -13.36
C ALA A 149 52.84 -19.19 -12.98
N ARG A 150 52.71 -20.48 -12.60
CA ARG A 150 53.87 -21.35 -12.35
C ARG A 150 54.74 -21.56 -13.59
N LEU A 151 54.12 -21.71 -14.77
CA LEU A 151 54.86 -21.83 -16.02
C LEU A 151 55.65 -20.54 -16.31
N GLU A 152 55.02 -19.38 -16.12
CA GLU A 152 55.69 -18.09 -16.28
C GLU A 152 56.80 -17.90 -15.26
N GLU A 153 56.59 -18.27 -14.00
CA GLU A 153 57.60 -18.23 -12.93
C GLU A 153 58.80 -19.11 -13.25
N THR A 154 58.59 -20.39 -13.59
CA THR A 154 59.68 -21.31 -13.96
C THR A 154 60.39 -20.87 -15.25
N GLN A 155 59.67 -20.29 -16.21
CA GLN A 155 60.25 -19.69 -17.41
C GLN A 155 61.08 -18.45 -17.07
N ASN A 156 60.59 -17.62 -16.15
CA ASN A 156 61.26 -16.43 -15.66
C ASN A 156 62.53 -16.82 -14.88
N GLU A 157 62.48 -17.83 -14.02
CA GLU A 157 63.65 -18.39 -13.33
C GLU A 157 64.69 -18.90 -14.34
N LEU A 158 64.29 -19.72 -15.31
CA LEU A 158 65.19 -20.22 -16.36
C LEU A 158 65.83 -19.06 -17.16
N SER A 159 65.08 -17.99 -17.38
CA SER A 159 65.57 -16.78 -18.03
C SER A 159 66.47 -15.93 -17.12
N ALA A 160 66.21 -15.93 -15.80
CA ALA A 160 66.98 -15.23 -14.78
C ALA A 160 68.34 -15.89 -14.55
N TRP A 161 68.46 -17.21 -14.73
CA TRP A 161 69.78 -17.88 -14.76
C TRP A 161 70.65 -17.45 -15.96
N LYS A 162 70.05 -16.87 -17.01
CA LYS A 162 70.77 -16.24 -18.13
C LYS A 162 71.01 -14.74 -17.90
N PHE A 163 70.70 -14.23 -16.71
CA PHE A 163 70.85 -12.81 -16.40
C PHE A 163 72.31 -12.40 -16.35
N THR A 164 72.64 -11.42 -17.18
CA THR A 164 73.90 -10.69 -17.11
C THR A 164 73.56 -9.20 -16.99
N PRO A 165 74.20 -8.44 -16.08
CA PRO A 165 73.89 -7.02 -15.88
C PRO A 165 74.12 -6.16 -17.15
N ASP A 166 74.92 -6.65 -18.10
CA ASP A 166 75.16 -5.99 -19.38
C ASP A 166 74.13 -6.30 -20.48
N SER A 167 73.25 -7.29 -20.27
CA SER A 167 72.20 -7.64 -21.21
C SER A 167 71.16 -6.51 -21.34
N ASN A 168 70.53 -6.39 -22.52
CA ASN A 168 69.47 -5.41 -22.74
C ASN A 168 68.31 -5.54 -21.72
N THR A 169 67.96 -6.75 -21.31
CA THR A 169 66.93 -7.00 -20.28
C THR A 169 67.41 -6.55 -18.90
N GLY A 170 68.67 -6.83 -18.53
CA GLY A 170 69.26 -6.37 -17.27
C GLY A 170 69.35 -4.84 -17.18
N LYS A 171 69.73 -4.17 -18.27
CA LYS A 171 69.75 -2.70 -18.36
C LYS A 171 68.36 -2.09 -18.17
N LYS A 172 67.32 -2.65 -18.80
CA LYS A 172 65.93 -2.20 -18.61
C LYS A 172 65.46 -2.36 -17.17
N LEU A 173 65.78 -3.48 -16.53
CA LEU A 173 65.43 -3.73 -15.14
C LEU A 173 66.14 -2.74 -14.20
N MET A 174 67.44 -2.52 -14.41
CA MET A 174 68.21 -1.55 -13.61
C MET A 174 67.71 -0.12 -13.79
N ALA A 175 67.28 0.26 -15.00
CA ALA A 175 66.61 1.55 -15.23
C ALA A 175 65.29 1.64 -14.45
N LYS A 176 64.49 0.57 -14.44
CA LYS A 176 63.25 0.51 -13.65
C LYS A 176 63.51 0.56 -12.14
N CYS A 177 64.55 -0.10 -11.64
CA CYS A 177 64.94 -0.01 -10.22
C CYS A 177 65.34 1.42 -9.84
N ARG A 178 66.10 2.14 -10.69
CA ARG A 178 66.44 3.55 -10.45
C ARG A 178 65.19 4.43 -10.43
N LEU A 179 64.27 4.21 -11.38
CA LEU A 179 63.01 4.96 -11.44
C LEU A 179 62.16 4.72 -10.18
N LEU A 180 62.00 3.47 -9.75
CA LEU A 180 61.27 3.14 -8.52
C LEU A 180 61.92 3.76 -7.27
N HIS A 181 63.25 3.84 -7.24
CA HIS A 181 63.95 4.51 -6.13
C HIS A 181 63.65 6.01 -6.12
N GLN A 182 63.67 6.66 -7.29
CA GLN A 182 63.33 8.07 -7.44
C GLN A 182 61.86 8.33 -7.07
N GLU A 183 60.93 7.50 -7.53
CA GLU A 183 59.51 7.59 -7.14
C GLU A 183 59.32 7.45 -5.63
N ASN A 184 60.02 6.51 -4.99
CA ASN A 184 59.97 6.36 -3.53
C ASN A 184 60.56 7.58 -2.80
N GLU A 185 61.63 8.18 -3.31
CA GLU A 185 62.14 9.44 -2.76
C GLU A 185 61.13 10.57 -2.93
N ASP A 186 60.45 10.66 -4.07
CA ASP A 186 59.39 11.64 -4.32
C ASP A 186 58.19 11.45 -3.40
N LEU A 187 57.76 10.21 -3.17
CA LEU A 187 56.72 9.87 -2.19
C LEU A 187 57.16 10.26 -0.77
N GLY A 188 58.44 10.01 -0.43
CA GLY A 188 59.04 10.44 0.83
C GLY A 188 59.04 11.96 0.97
N ARG A 189 59.42 12.70 -0.09
CA ARG A 189 59.37 14.17 -0.14
C ARG A 189 57.93 14.67 0.03
N MET A 190 56.97 14.11 -0.70
CA MET A 190 55.56 14.48 -0.61
C MET A 190 54.98 14.22 0.79
N THR A 191 55.36 13.09 1.41
CA THR A 191 54.97 12.76 2.79
C THR A 191 55.63 13.73 3.79
N SER A 192 56.91 14.02 3.63
CA SER A 192 57.66 14.95 4.50
C SER A 192 57.25 16.41 4.33
N SER A 193 56.60 16.78 3.21
CA SER A 193 56.14 18.14 2.95
C SER A 193 55.04 18.62 3.90
N GLY A 194 54.47 17.73 4.72
CA GLY A 194 53.44 18.06 5.70
C GLY A 194 52.09 18.46 5.09
N ARG A 195 51.98 18.53 3.76
CA ARG A 195 50.75 18.90 3.05
C ARG A 195 49.58 17.97 3.37
N ILE A 196 49.85 16.67 3.44
CA ILE A 196 48.83 15.66 3.79
C ILE A 196 48.33 15.91 5.22
N ALA A 197 49.23 16.06 6.18
CA ALA A 197 48.88 16.33 7.57
C ALA A 197 48.08 17.65 7.73
N LYS A 198 48.42 18.69 6.95
CA LYS A 198 47.64 19.95 6.93
C LYS A 198 46.23 19.73 6.39
N LEU A 199 46.09 19.05 5.24
CA LEU A 199 44.78 18.76 4.65
C LEU A 199 43.91 17.88 5.56
N GLU A 200 44.51 16.92 6.27
CA GLU A 200 43.83 16.10 7.27
C GLU A 200 43.35 16.93 8.47
N GLY A 201 44.15 17.90 8.91
CA GLY A 201 43.77 18.85 9.97
C GLY A 201 42.63 19.77 9.54
N ASP A 202 42.71 20.35 8.35
CA ASP A 202 41.65 21.20 7.77
C ASP A 202 40.34 20.38 7.61
N LEU A 203 40.44 19.13 7.16
CA LEU A 203 39.30 18.22 7.05
C LEU A 203 38.69 17.88 8.42
N ALA A 204 39.51 17.66 9.45
CA ALA A 204 39.03 17.40 10.80
C ALA A 204 38.29 18.60 11.38
N LEU A 205 38.84 19.81 11.19
CA LEU A 205 38.19 21.07 11.62
C LEU A 205 36.86 21.30 10.89
N GLN A 206 36.80 20.99 9.59
CA GLN A 206 35.55 21.11 8.83
C GLN A 206 34.48 20.12 9.33
N LYS A 207 34.88 18.90 9.71
CA LYS A 207 33.95 17.92 10.31
C LYS A 207 33.40 18.42 11.64
N SER A 208 34.24 18.94 12.53
CA SER A 208 33.76 19.47 13.82
C SER A 208 32.81 20.65 13.64
N PHE A 209 33.09 21.55 12.69
CA PHE A 209 32.19 22.66 12.37
C PHE A 209 30.84 22.15 11.83
N SER A 210 30.84 21.15 10.95
CA SER A 210 29.61 20.55 10.44
C SER A 210 28.79 19.86 11.53
N GLU A 211 29.44 19.19 12.48
CA GLU A 211 28.78 18.57 13.64
C GLU A 211 28.15 19.62 14.55
N GLU A 212 28.85 20.73 14.81
CA GLU A 212 28.32 21.83 15.63
C GLU A 212 27.10 22.49 14.98
N VAL A 213 27.11 22.70 13.66
CA VAL A 213 25.96 23.22 12.92
C VAL A 213 24.77 22.25 12.98
N LYS A 214 25.00 20.95 12.84
CA LYS A 214 23.94 19.94 12.97
C LYS A 214 23.35 19.92 14.38
N LYS A 215 24.20 20.07 15.39
CA LYS A 215 23.77 20.15 16.79
C LYS A 215 22.94 21.42 17.05
N SER A 216 23.38 22.58 16.57
CA SER A 216 22.62 23.82 16.72
C SER A 216 21.29 23.75 15.97
N GLN A 217 21.24 23.06 14.84
CA GLN A 217 19.99 22.80 14.12
C GLN A 217 19.04 21.93 14.93
N SER A 218 19.53 20.81 15.50
CA SER A 218 18.67 19.93 16.31
C SER A 218 18.12 20.65 17.56
N GLU A 219 18.94 21.47 18.22
CA GLU A 219 18.50 22.29 19.36
C GLU A 219 17.42 23.30 18.95
N LEU A 220 17.52 23.88 17.74
CA LEU A 220 16.49 24.77 17.20
C LEU A 220 15.20 24.04 16.83
N ASP A 221 15.31 22.83 16.26
CA ASP A 221 14.15 22.00 15.91
C ASP A 221 13.39 21.56 17.19
N GLU A 222 14.12 21.22 18.26
CA GLU A 222 13.53 20.95 19.58
C GLU A 222 12.78 22.17 20.12
N PHE A 223 13.40 23.36 20.06
CA PHE A 223 12.75 24.61 20.48
C PHE A 223 11.49 24.93 19.66
N LEU A 224 11.51 24.68 18.34
CA LEU A 224 10.33 24.86 17.50
C LEU A 224 9.20 23.91 17.88
N GLN A 225 9.53 22.66 18.23
CA GLN A 225 8.52 21.71 18.70
C GLN A 225 7.89 22.17 20.02
N GLU A 226 8.69 22.64 20.98
CA GLU A 226 8.17 23.21 22.24
C GLU A 226 7.23 24.39 21.97
N LEU A 227 7.60 25.26 21.02
CA LEU A 227 6.75 26.40 20.65
C LEU A 227 5.44 25.97 19.98
N ASP A 228 5.46 24.94 19.14
CA ASP A 228 4.25 24.36 18.54
C ASP A 228 3.32 23.79 19.63
N GLU A 229 3.87 23.07 20.61
CA GLU A 229 3.12 22.55 21.77
C GLU A 229 2.46 23.68 22.58
N ASP A 230 3.20 24.75 22.86
CA ASP A 230 2.68 25.93 23.56
C ASP A 230 1.56 26.63 22.75
N VAL A 231 1.72 26.75 21.43
CA VAL A 231 0.72 27.34 20.55
C VAL A 231 -0.55 26.48 20.49
N GLU A 232 -0.43 25.16 20.41
CA GLU A 232 -1.58 24.24 20.48
C GLU A 232 -2.30 24.32 21.83
N GLY A 233 -1.55 24.43 22.94
CA GLY A 233 -2.09 24.63 24.28
C GLY A 233 -2.86 25.95 24.41
N MET A 234 -2.29 27.05 23.91
CA MET A 234 -2.97 28.35 23.85
C MET A 234 -4.22 28.30 22.95
N GLN A 235 -4.13 27.65 21.80
CA GLN A 235 -5.26 27.50 20.87
C GLN A 235 -6.41 26.70 21.49
N SER A 236 -6.10 25.66 22.25
CA SER A 236 -7.08 24.90 23.05
C SER A 236 -7.78 25.77 24.09
N THR A 237 -7.01 26.60 24.81
CA THR A 237 -7.55 27.55 25.79
C THR A 237 -8.47 28.59 25.13
N VAL A 238 -8.06 29.14 23.99
CA VAL A 238 -8.88 30.09 23.21
C VAL A 238 -10.18 29.42 22.77
N PHE A 239 -10.14 28.18 22.29
CA PHE A 239 -11.33 27.46 21.88
C PHE A 239 -12.31 27.25 23.05
N PHE A 240 -11.81 26.86 24.22
CA PHE A 240 -12.61 26.69 25.42
C PHE A 240 -13.32 28.01 25.81
N LEU A 241 -12.58 29.11 25.87
CA LEU A 241 -13.15 30.43 26.19
C LEU A 241 -14.19 30.87 25.14
N GLN A 242 -13.97 30.59 23.85
CA GLN A 242 -14.95 30.86 22.81
C GLN A 242 -16.24 30.04 23.00
N GLN A 243 -16.12 28.78 23.41
CA GLN A 243 -17.29 27.93 23.69
C GLN A 243 -18.08 28.45 24.89
N GLU A 244 -17.39 28.84 25.96
CA GLU A 244 -18.00 29.41 27.16
C GLU A 244 -18.72 30.74 26.85
N LEU A 245 -18.08 31.61 26.07
CA LEU A 245 -18.71 32.85 25.58
C LEU A 245 -19.95 32.58 24.73
N ARG A 246 -19.92 31.60 23.81
CA ARG A 246 -21.12 31.22 23.04
C ARG A 246 -22.23 30.69 23.93
N ALA A 247 -21.91 29.89 24.94
CA ALA A 247 -22.88 29.37 25.90
C ALA A 247 -23.53 30.51 26.71
N SER A 248 -22.72 31.42 27.25
CA SER A 248 -23.20 32.60 27.97
C SER A 248 -24.06 33.51 27.07
N HIS A 249 -23.61 33.79 25.85
CA HIS A 249 -24.36 34.58 24.87
C HIS A 249 -25.70 33.91 24.48
N ALA A 250 -25.76 32.58 24.39
CA ALA A 250 -27.00 31.84 24.18
C ALA A 250 -27.98 31.96 25.36
N THR A 251 -27.46 32.00 26.61
CA THR A 251 -28.29 32.21 27.80
C THR A 251 -28.81 33.65 27.92
N VAL A 252 -28.02 34.64 27.48
CA VAL A 252 -28.40 36.07 27.49
C VAL A 252 -29.41 36.41 26.38
N ASN A 253 -29.31 35.77 25.21
CA ASN A 253 -30.20 36.03 24.05
C ASN A 253 -31.53 35.26 24.05
N GLY A 254 -31.92 34.59 25.14
CA GLY A 254 -33.32 34.17 25.36
C GLY A 254 -33.90 33.10 24.43
N ASN A 255 -33.09 32.28 23.74
CA ASN A 255 -33.59 31.14 22.96
C ASN A 255 -33.31 29.82 23.70
N ARG A 256 -34.34 29.29 24.36
CA ARG A 256 -34.36 27.96 25.00
C ARG A 256 -34.44 26.85 23.94
N PRO A 257 -33.51 25.89 23.86
CA PRO A 257 -33.76 24.60 23.23
C PRO A 257 -34.34 23.60 24.26
N SER A 258 -35.27 22.76 23.84
CA SER A 258 -35.89 21.68 24.62
C SER A 258 -34.91 20.52 24.91
N PRO A 259 -35.11 19.74 25.98
CA PRO A 259 -34.20 18.65 26.34
C PRO A 259 -34.53 17.38 25.55
N ALA A 260 -33.51 16.70 25.05
CA ALA A 260 -33.59 15.31 24.60
C ALA A 260 -32.62 14.46 25.43
N ASP A 261 -33.04 13.21 25.63
CA ASP A 261 -32.71 12.27 26.70
C ASP A 261 -31.24 11.88 26.93
N LYS A 262 -31.00 11.48 28.19
CA LYS A 262 -29.82 10.73 28.64
C LYS A 262 -29.80 9.32 28.03
N ARG A 263 -28.64 8.87 27.52
CA ARG A 263 -28.23 7.46 27.64
C ARG A 263 -26.71 7.25 27.55
N THR A 264 -26.18 6.76 28.67
CA THR A 264 -25.17 5.68 28.85
C THR A 264 -23.78 5.77 28.19
N TYR A 265 -22.80 5.91 29.10
CA TYR A 265 -21.48 5.26 29.15
C TYR A 265 -21.38 3.92 28.37
N SER A 266 -20.38 3.78 27.49
CA SER A 266 -19.19 2.92 27.70
C SER A 266 -18.29 2.93 26.45
N GLY A 267 -16.98 2.78 26.66
CA GLY A 267 -15.94 3.14 25.70
C GLY A 267 -15.72 2.20 24.51
N SER A 268 -14.80 2.62 23.64
CA SER A 268 -13.87 1.76 22.92
C SER A 268 -12.82 2.64 22.24
N GLU A 269 -11.58 2.18 22.33
CA GLU A 269 -10.47 2.61 21.51
C GLU A 269 -10.80 2.48 20.01
N CYS A 270 -10.15 3.32 19.18
CA CYS A 270 -9.40 2.96 17.97
C CYS A 270 -9.55 4.01 16.86
N SER A 271 -8.39 4.49 16.42
CA SER A 271 -8.02 4.99 15.08
C SER A 271 -9.10 5.58 14.17
N ASP A 272 -8.89 6.84 13.77
CA ASP A 272 -8.95 7.18 12.34
C ASP A 272 -8.10 8.43 12.05
N THR A 273 -6.93 8.19 11.46
CA THR A 273 -6.12 9.21 10.78
C THR A 273 -6.79 9.58 9.45
N PRO A 274 -6.98 10.88 9.11
CA PRO A 274 -7.15 11.28 7.73
C PRO A 274 -5.78 11.43 7.07
N VAL A 275 -5.56 10.59 6.07
CA VAL A 275 -4.44 10.59 5.14
C VAL A 275 -4.36 11.92 4.38
N GLY A 276 -3.14 12.48 4.33
CA GLY A 276 -2.63 13.11 3.11
C GLY A 276 -2.71 14.63 3.00
N LYS A 277 -1.91 15.36 3.79
CA LYS A 277 -1.22 16.54 3.24
C LYS A 277 0.25 16.20 3.09
N ARG A 278 0.62 15.86 1.85
CA ARG A 278 2.01 15.66 1.43
C ARG A 278 2.83 16.85 1.92
N ARG A 279 3.79 16.58 2.82
CA ARG A 279 4.91 17.46 3.10
C ARG A 279 5.55 17.80 1.74
N ARG A 280 5.57 19.08 1.38
CA ARG A 280 6.55 19.57 0.42
C ARG A 280 7.88 19.48 1.15
N GLY A 281 8.73 18.53 0.78
CA GLY A 281 10.11 18.56 1.24
C GLY A 281 10.69 19.93 0.87
N SER A 282 11.30 20.61 1.84
CA SER A 282 12.15 21.74 1.54
C SER A 282 13.33 21.19 0.75
N VAL A 283 13.26 21.30 -0.58
CA VAL A 283 14.41 21.12 -1.45
C VAL A 283 15.18 22.42 -1.37
N LEU A 284 16.06 22.55 -0.38
CA LEU A 284 17.24 23.39 -0.55
C LEU A 284 18.17 22.62 -1.48
N SER A 285 17.92 22.74 -2.79
CA SER A 285 18.92 22.47 -3.80
C SER A 285 20.07 23.45 -3.54
N LEU A 286 21.18 22.97 -2.96
CA LEU A 286 22.46 23.56 -3.31
C LEU A 286 22.70 23.18 -4.76
N GLU A 287 22.31 24.06 -5.68
CA GLU A 287 22.87 24.07 -7.02
C GLU A 287 24.36 24.38 -6.84
N TYR A 288 25.18 23.33 -6.93
CA TYR A 288 26.59 23.47 -7.22
C TYR A 288 26.67 24.16 -8.60
N ASN A 289 27.09 25.42 -8.60
CA ASN A 289 27.37 26.15 -9.82
C ASN A 289 28.67 25.57 -10.40
N GLU A 290 28.57 24.68 -11.41
CA GLU A 290 29.72 24.07 -12.10
C GLU A 290 30.38 25.02 -13.13
N GLU A 291 30.00 26.30 -13.16
CA GLU A 291 30.62 27.31 -14.00
C GLU A 291 31.38 28.36 -13.16
N GLU A 292 32.46 27.94 -12.50
CA GLU A 292 33.63 28.80 -12.36
C GLU A 292 34.72 28.24 -13.26
N GLU A 293 35.08 29.01 -14.28
CA GLU A 293 36.29 28.77 -15.06
C GLU A 293 37.50 28.58 -14.14
N PRO A 294 38.42 27.67 -14.47
CA PRO A 294 39.69 27.63 -13.76
C PRO A 294 40.42 28.95 -14.03
N LEU A 295 40.61 29.75 -12.97
CA LEU A 295 41.57 30.85 -12.94
C LEU A 295 42.95 30.25 -13.24
N THR A 296 43.31 30.26 -14.52
CA THR A 296 44.67 30.04 -14.99
C THR A 296 45.48 31.23 -14.51
N VAL A 297 46.16 31.06 -13.37
CA VAL A 297 47.24 31.97 -12.99
C VAL A 297 48.36 31.74 -13.99
N ALA A 298 48.40 32.58 -15.02
CA ALA A 298 49.55 32.71 -15.90
C ALA A 298 50.73 33.11 -15.02
N ASN A 299 51.67 32.18 -14.79
CA ASN A 299 53.00 32.56 -14.36
C ASN A 299 53.57 33.46 -15.45
N GLY A 300 53.74 34.74 -15.11
CA GLY A 300 54.41 35.69 -15.97
C GLY A 300 55.83 35.21 -16.27
N ASP A 301 56.16 35.20 -17.55
CA ASP A 301 57.54 35.26 -18.01
C ASP A 301 58.18 36.53 -17.42
N ALA A 302 59.23 36.33 -16.64
CA ALA A 302 60.18 37.36 -16.28
C ALA A 302 61.59 36.74 -16.33
N GLU A 303 62.26 37.03 -17.45
CA GLU A 303 63.70 36.95 -17.77
C GLU A 303 64.44 35.60 -17.69
#